data_AF-A0A662FHL1-F1
#
_entry.id   AF-A0A662FHL1-F1
#
_cell.length_a   1.000
_cell.length_b   1.000
_cell.length_c   1.000
_cell.angle_alpha   90.00
_cell.angle_beta   90.00
_cell.angle_gamma   90.00
#
_symmetry.space_group_name_H-M   'P 1'
#
loop_
_entity.id
_entity.type
_entity.pdbx_description
1 polymer ?
#
loop_
_entity_poly.entity_id
_entity_poly.type
_entity_poly.pdbx_seq_one_letter_code
_entity_poly.pdbx_strand_id
1 'polypeptide(L)' 'MIVKEEFLGKLRRYFGLNLYEVKIWTALLSRGVATAGELSDIANVPRSRSYDVLESLERKGFVV' A
#
# COMPACT_ATOMS: atom_id res chain seq x y z
N MET A 1 -5.94 9.99 -0.61
CA MET A 1 -4.56 10.04 -1.11
C MET A 1 -4.50 10.76 -2.45
N ILE A 2 -3.65 11.78 -2.61
CA ILE A 2 -3.49 12.54 -3.87
C ILE A 2 -2.38 11.88 -4.71
N VAL A 3 -2.65 10.67 -5.21
CA VAL A 3 -1.76 10.00 -6.16
C VAL A 3 -2.58 9.71 -7.41
N LYS A 4 -2.08 10.15 -8.57
CA LYS A 4 -2.77 9.92 -9.85
C LYS A 4 -2.86 8.42 -10.13
N GLU A 5 -4.02 7.93 -10.53
CA GLU A 5 -4.26 6.50 -10.85
C GLU A 5 -3.28 5.96 -11.90
N GLU A 6 -2.90 6.78 -12.89
CA GLU A 6 -1.89 6.40 -13.89
C GLU A 6 -0.53 6.07 -13.25
N PHE A 7 -0.13 6.82 -12.23
CA PHE A 7 1.12 6.59 -11.50
C PHE A 7 1.05 5.29 -10.70
N LEU A 8 -0.06 5.02 -10.02
CA LEU A 8 -0.29 3.73 -9.35
C LEU A 8 -0.24 2.58 -10.36
N GLY A 9 -0.81 2.76 -11.56
CA GLY A 9 -0.73 1.79 -12.65
C GLY A 9 0.70 1.47 -13.09
N LYS A 10 1.56 2.49 -13.20
CA LYS A 10 2.99 2.32 -13.50
C LYS A 10 3.70 1.56 -12.38
N LEU A 11 3.55 1.96 -11.12
CA LEU A 11 4.15 1.30 -9.97
C LEU A 11 3.77 -0.19 -9.89
N ARG A 12 2.48 -0.50 -10.08
CA ARG A 12 1.99 -1.89 -10.11
C ARG A 12 2.72 -2.73 -11.15
N ARG A 13 2.95 -2.20 -12.34
CA ARG A 13 3.65 -2.90 -13.42
C ARG A 13 5.14 -3.06 -13.14
N TYR A 14 5.81 -2.00 -12.67
CA TYR A 14 7.24 -2.04 -12.39
C TYR A 14 7.60 -2.96 -11.22
N PHE A 15 6.77 -2.98 -10.18
CA PHE A 15 7.05 -3.69 -8.93
C PHE A 15 6.22 -4.97 -8.76
N GLY A 16 5.38 -5.33 -9.72
CA GLY A 16 4.52 -6.52 -9.62
C GLY A 16 3.52 -6.46 -8.47
N LEU A 17 3.04 -5.25 -8.13
CA LEU A 17 2.11 -5.04 -7.02
C LEU A 17 0.64 -5.07 -7.49
N ASN A 18 -0.23 -5.61 -6.64
CA ASN A 18 -1.66 -5.49 -6.82
C ASN A 18 -2.17 -4.09 -6.41
N LEU A 19 -3.46 -3.83 -6.61
CA LEU A 19 -4.04 -2.51 -6.34
C LEU A 19 -4.02 -2.13 -4.85
N TYR A 20 -4.24 -3.10 -3.95
CA TYR A 20 -4.22 -2.83 -2.51
C TYR A 20 -2.80 -2.66 -2.01
N GLU A 21 -1.88 -3.48 -2.48
CA GLU A 21 -0.44 -3.37 -2.18
C GLU A 21 0.10 -2.01 -2.58
N VAL A 22 -0.13 -1.55 -3.82
CA VAL A 22 0.39 -0.24 -4.24
C VAL A 22 -0.23 0.90 -3.45
N LYS A 23 -1.51 0.80 -3.06
CA LYS A 23 -2.20 1.83 -2.27
C LYS A 23 -1.69 1.89 -0.83
N ILE A 24 -1.55 0.75 -0.17
CA ILE A 24 -1.01 0.66 1.19
C ILE A 24 0.45 1.09 1.23
N TRP A 25 1.26 0.61 0.28
CA TRP A 25 2.68 0.95 0.22
C TRP A 25 2.91 2.44 -0.04
N THR A 26 2.19 3.04 -0.99
CA THR A 26 2.30 4.49 -1.24
C THR A 26 1.75 5.34 -0.08
N ALA A 27 0.71 4.87 0.62
CA ALA A 27 0.24 5.51 1.85
C ALA A 27 1.31 5.46 2.95
N LEU A 28 1.99 4.33 3.12
CA LEU A 28 3.07 4.18 4.09
C LEU A 28 4.26 5.08 3.77
N LEU A 29 4.70 5.12 2.51
CA LEU A 29 5.76 6.03 2.06
C LEU A 29 5.43 7.51 2.34
N SER A 30 4.14 7.89 2.30
CA SER A 30 3.73 9.26 2.61
C SER A 30 3.77 9.61 4.11
N ARG A 31 3.66 8.61 4.99
CA ARG A 31 3.61 8.78 6.46
C ARG A 31 4.92 8.40 7.16
N GLY A 32 5.79 7.61 6.52
CA GLY A 32 6.99 7.03 7.10
C GLY A 32 6.69 5.83 8.00
N VAL A 33 6.06 6.08 9.16
CA VAL A 33 5.60 5.04 10.10
C VAL A 33 4.12 5.24 10.36
N ALA A 34 3.34 4.17 10.23
CA ALA A 34 1.90 4.19 10.45
C ALA A 34 1.38 2.82 10.85
N THR A 35 0.28 2.80 11.59
CA THR A 35 -0.44 1.57 11.91
C THR A 35 -1.26 1.07 10.72
N ALA A 36 -1.58 -0.23 10.70
CA ALA A 36 -2.47 -0.81 9.68
C ALA A 36 -3.85 -0.10 9.60
N GLY A 37 -4.35 0.39 10.74
CA GLY A 37 -5.59 1.16 10.80
C GLY A 37 -5.48 2.51 10.09
N GLU A 38 -4.41 3.26 10.37
CA GLU A 38 -4.17 4.54 9.69
C GLU A 38 -3.93 4.36 8.19
N LEU A 39 -3.18 3.33 7.80
CA LEU A 39 -2.94 3.01 6.38
C LEU A 39 -4.23 2.63 5.67
N SER A 40 -5.09 1.84 6.32
CA SER A 40 -6.42 1.49 5.82
C SER A 40 -7.25 2.72 5.50
N ASP A 41 -7.27 3.69 6.43
CA ASP A 41 -8.05 4.92 6.29
C ASP A 41 -7.47 5.83 5.17
N ILE A 42 -6.14 5.92 5.04
CA ILE A 42 -5.46 6.75 4.01
C ILE A 42 -5.56 6.13 2.61
N ALA A 43 -5.32 4.82 2.52
CA ALA A 43 -5.28 4.06 1.28
C ALA A 43 -6.68 3.69 0.77
N ASN A 44 -7.72 3.89 1.60
CA ASN A 44 -9.08 3.45 1.36
C ASN A 44 -9.14 1.94 1.01
N VAL A 45 -8.45 1.14 1.82
CA VAL A 45 -8.41 -0.33 1.74
C VAL A 45 -9.04 -0.86 3.03
N PRO A 46 -9.93 -1.86 3.01
CA PRO A 46 -10.54 -2.39 4.23
C PRO A 46 -9.50 -2.81 5.28
N ARG A 47 -9.79 -2.59 6.58
CA ARG A 47 -8.84 -2.90 7.67
C ARG A 47 -8.40 -4.37 7.66
N SER A 48 -9.35 -5.30 7.49
CA SER A 48 -9.04 -6.74 7.39
C SER A 48 -8.04 -7.05 6.27
N ARG A 49 -8.22 -6.43 5.10
CA ARG A 49 -7.34 -6.59 3.95
C ARG A 49 -6.00 -5.88 4.11
N SER A 50 -5.94 -4.82 4.92
CA SER A 50 -4.71 -4.07 5.14
C SER A 50 -3.66 -4.92 5.86
N TYR A 51 -4.07 -5.78 6.79
CA TYR A 51 -3.18 -6.75 7.43
C TYR A 51 -2.63 -7.77 6.42
N ASP A 52 -3.50 -8.43 5.65
CA ASP A 52 -3.08 -9.38 4.60
C ASP A 52 -2.09 -8.75 3.60
N VAL A 53 -2.36 -7.48 3.24
CA VAL A 53 -1.54 -6.72 2.29
C VAL A 53 -0.20 -6.33 2.87
N LEU A 54 -0.15 -5.92 4.14
CA LEU A 54 1.11 -5.63 4.83
C LEU A 54 1.98 -6.88 4.94
N GLU A 55 1.40 -8.04 5.29
CA GLU A 55 2.13 -9.31 5.30
C GLU A 55 2.66 -9.68 3.90
N SER A 56 1.85 -9.48 2.85
CA SER A 56 2.31 -9.69 1.47
C SER A 56 3.45 -8.76 1.08
N LEU A 57 3.37 -7.48 1.46
CA LEU A 57 4.42 -6.49 1.20
C LEU A 57 5.71 -6.80 1.97
N GLU A 58 5.60 -7.27 3.21
CA GLU A 58 6.73 -7.69 4.04
C GLU A 58 7.44 -8.90 3.41
N ARG A 59 6.67 -9.93 3.03
CA ARG A 59 7.20 -11.11 2.31
C ARG A 59 7.89 -10.75 1.00
N LYS A 60 7.45 -9.68 0.33
CA LYS A 60 8.07 -9.14 -0.89
C LYS A 60 9.24 -8.18 -0.62
N GLY A 61 9.53 -7.84 0.63
CA GLY A 61 10.63 -6.95 1.02
C GLY A 61 10.34 -5.45 0.85
N PHE A 62 9.07 -5.04 0.77
CA PHE A 62 8.67 -3.63 0.61
C PHE A 62 8.45 -2.90 1.94
N VAL A 63 8.20 -3.62 3.03
CA VAL A 63 7.98 -3.10 4.39
C VAL A 63 8.69 -3.98 5.42
N VAL A 64 8.94 -3.43 6.61
CA VAL A 64 9.59 -4.09 7.76
C VAL A 64 8.83 -3.80 9.05
#